data_AF-A0A1R4GAX5-F1
#
_entry.id   AF-A0A1R4GAX5-F1
#
_cell.length_a   1.000
_cell.length_b   1.000
_cell.length_c   1.000
_cell.angle_alpha   90.00
_cell.angle_beta   90.00
_cell.angle_gamma   90.00
#
_symmetry.space_group_name_H-M   'P 1'
#
loop_
_entity.id
_entity.type
_entity.pdbx_description
1 polymer ?
#
loop_
_entity_poly.entity_id
_entity_poly.type
_entity_poly.pdbx_seq_one_letter_code
_entity_poly.pdbx_strand_id
1 'polypeptide(L)'
;MTPLEVLKSSSFGRRTAEEEQDHLSQYFVETEQWRKVFDGEIDVVYGPKGSGKSAIYSLIIKNQDELFDKGILVVPGENPQGAPAFQHLRNDTPENEFEFVSLWKLYILTLCGQTMKEYGFKSSKASRVIKELEGAGLLPSEFTLSKAVKYALDYVKNRSRVEAIENSMDIDPNTGMPTGFSNKIYLREPSASQARLGAVSIDELYDVANAALTDAGYEVWIALDRLDVAFADKPHLEDDALRALFKFYLDTKGTSSIRPKIFLRTDIWDSITKDGFREASHIERSKTIEWKEADLINLVVRRMLSNEPIRQHYSADPKAILADFQKQIEFIYLAFPDQVDSGPNKPTTMTWVLSRTADGTKESAPREVIHFLNELREIQIARLERGEKALQGNRIFEQVAFKEALPAVSKTRLEQTIYAEFPEEKAYVMALIEQKATHTPKTLSKIWNLDESETQKVIGRLLEIGVLEKQGSSFRVPFLYRPALSSIQGSAE
;
A
#
# COMPACT_ATOMS: atom_id res chain seq x y z
N MET A 1 29.45 -27.34 0.29
CA MET A 1 28.16 -27.48 -0.42
C MET A 1 28.37 -27.12 -1.88
N THR A 2 27.84 -27.93 -2.79
CA THR A 2 27.80 -27.60 -4.21
C THR A 2 26.83 -26.43 -4.46
N PRO A 3 26.96 -25.68 -5.57
CA PRO A 3 26.00 -24.64 -5.94
C PRO A 3 24.54 -25.12 -5.97
N LEU A 4 24.31 -26.36 -6.41
CA LEU A 4 22.97 -26.96 -6.45
C LEU A 4 22.38 -27.14 -5.05
N GLU A 5 23.16 -27.66 -4.11
CA GLU A 5 22.74 -27.83 -2.71
C GLU A 5 22.41 -26.48 -2.07
N VAL A 6 23.28 -25.48 -2.28
CA VAL A 6 23.08 -24.12 -1.75
C VAL A 6 21.75 -23.54 -2.26
N LEU A 7 21.51 -23.58 -3.56
CA LEU A 7 20.29 -23.02 -4.15
C LEU A 7 19.04 -23.76 -3.69
N LYS A 8 19.04 -25.10 -3.68
CA LYS A 8 17.89 -25.90 -3.22
C LYS A 8 17.49 -25.56 -1.78
N SER A 9 18.46 -25.32 -0.92
CA SER A 9 18.24 -25.00 0.49
C SER A 9 18.09 -23.50 0.80
N SER A 10 18.11 -22.64 -0.23
CA SER A 10 17.94 -21.18 -0.07
C SER A 10 16.56 -20.71 -0.54
N SER A 11 16.12 -19.55 -0.04
CA SER A 11 14.90 -18.84 -0.46
C SER A 11 15.16 -17.34 -0.49
N PHE A 12 14.66 -16.65 -1.52
CA PHE A 12 14.71 -15.18 -1.58
C PHE A 12 13.43 -14.52 -1.07
N GLY A 13 12.55 -15.29 -0.41
CA GLY A 13 11.28 -14.82 0.17
C GLY A 13 10.11 -14.80 -0.82
N ARG A 14 9.02 -14.12 -0.44
CA ARG A 14 7.76 -14.07 -1.22
C ARG A 14 7.58 -12.73 -1.92
N ARG A 15 6.71 -12.68 -2.93
CA ARG A 15 6.38 -11.47 -3.70
C ARG A 15 5.39 -10.56 -2.97
N THR A 16 4.58 -11.14 -2.09
CA THR A 16 3.55 -10.47 -1.30
C THR A 16 4.01 -10.41 0.14
N ALA A 17 4.06 -9.20 0.72
CA ALA A 17 4.53 -9.00 2.10
C ALA A 17 3.68 -9.76 3.12
N GLU A 18 2.38 -9.89 2.88
CA GLU A 18 1.42 -10.63 3.71
C GLU A 18 1.79 -12.13 3.84
N GLU A 19 2.42 -12.72 2.82
CA GLU A 19 2.82 -14.13 2.81
C GLU A 19 4.20 -14.38 3.45
N GLU A 20 4.93 -13.33 3.83
CA GLU A 20 6.27 -13.44 4.43
C GLU A 20 6.42 -12.70 5.77
N GLN A 21 5.33 -12.33 6.45
CA GLN A 21 5.35 -11.54 7.70
C GLN A 21 6.31 -12.09 8.77
N ASP A 22 6.35 -13.41 8.94
CA ASP A 22 7.22 -14.07 9.92
C ASP A 22 8.71 -13.88 9.63
N HIS A 23 9.08 -13.85 8.35
CA HIS A 23 10.46 -13.74 7.89
C HIS A 23 10.86 -12.33 7.49
N LEU A 24 9.90 -11.42 7.29
CA LEU A 24 10.13 -10.06 6.80
C LEU A 24 11.18 -9.30 7.62
N SER A 25 11.15 -9.45 8.95
CA SER A 25 12.12 -8.80 9.86
C SER A 25 13.57 -9.27 9.67
N GLN A 26 13.81 -10.45 9.09
CA GLN A 26 15.16 -11.02 8.91
C GLN A 26 15.93 -10.36 7.77
N TYR A 27 15.22 -9.82 6.77
CA TYR A 27 15.83 -9.20 5.59
C TYR A 27 15.24 -7.83 5.26
N PHE A 28 14.43 -7.26 6.17
CA PHE A 28 13.96 -5.90 6.03
C PHE A 28 15.14 -4.92 6.00
N VAL A 29 15.06 -3.96 5.08
CA VAL A 29 15.95 -2.82 5.04
C VAL A 29 15.32 -1.78 5.96
N GLU A 30 15.90 -1.54 7.15
CA GLU A 30 15.55 -0.36 7.94
C GLU A 30 15.97 0.88 7.17
N THR A 31 15.06 1.39 6.34
CA THR A 31 15.26 2.64 5.64
C THR A 31 14.99 3.81 6.57
N GLU A 32 15.48 5.00 6.21
CA GLU A 32 15.10 6.23 6.88
C GLU A 32 13.57 6.44 6.85
N GLN A 33 12.90 6.00 5.77
CA GLN A 33 11.44 6.09 5.69
C GLN A 33 10.75 5.22 6.74
N TRP A 34 11.23 3.99 6.96
CA TRP A 34 10.72 3.13 8.04
C TRP A 34 10.86 3.79 9.40
N ARG A 35 12.06 4.28 9.72
CA ARG A 35 12.33 4.93 11.01
C ARG A 35 11.40 6.10 11.24
N LYS A 36 11.23 6.97 10.25
CA LYS A 36 10.30 8.11 10.35
C LYS A 36 8.85 7.71 10.54
N VAL A 37 8.40 6.61 9.94
CA VAL A 37 7.06 6.06 10.21
C VAL A 37 6.98 5.51 11.64
N PHE A 38 7.99 4.76 12.06
CA PHE A 38 8.07 4.11 13.38
C PHE A 38 8.27 5.06 14.55
N ASP A 39 8.96 6.18 14.34
CA ASP A 39 9.13 7.28 15.29
C ASP A 39 7.94 8.26 15.24
N GLY A 40 6.97 7.97 14.38
CA GLY A 40 5.71 8.67 14.28
C GLY A 40 5.75 9.93 13.43
N GLU A 41 6.90 10.37 12.91
CA GLU A 41 7.09 11.58 12.07
C GLU A 41 6.23 11.58 10.80
N ILE A 42 5.98 10.41 10.23
CA ILE A 42 5.17 10.21 9.02
C ILE A 42 3.86 9.50 9.38
N ASP A 43 2.76 10.04 8.88
CA ASP A 43 1.42 9.47 8.99
C ASP A 43 0.93 8.92 7.66
N VAL A 44 1.32 9.53 6.53
CA VAL A 44 0.86 9.15 5.19
C VAL A 44 2.01 8.61 4.35
N VAL A 45 1.89 7.38 3.86
CA VAL A 45 2.90 6.71 3.05
C VAL A 45 2.34 6.41 1.67
N TYR A 46 2.90 7.09 0.65
CA TYR A 46 2.57 6.85 -0.75
C TYR A 46 3.53 5.85 -1.39
N GLY A 47 3.08 5.12 -2.40
CA GLY A 47 3.98 4.39 -3.29
C GLY A 47 3.24 3.50 -4.29
N PRO A 48 3.87 3.12 -5.42
CA PRO A 48 3.24 2.26 -6.41
C PRO A 48 3.01 0.83 -5.90
N LYS A 49 2.30 0.01 -6.67
CA LYS A 49 2.11 -1.40 -6.32
C LYS A 49 3.44 -2.15 -6.37
N GLY A 50 3.77 -2.85 -5.27
CA GLY A 50 5.03 -3.56 -5.11
C GLY A 50 6.14 -2.76 -4.42
N SER A 51 5.91 -1.47 -4.09
CA SER A 51 6.90 -0.61 -3.43
C SER A 51 7.23 -0.97 -1.98
N GLY A 52 6.46 -1.84 -1.32
CA GLY A 52 6.68 -2.23 0.07
C GLY A 52 5.82 -1.50 1.11
N LYS A 53 4.76 -0.77 0.72
CA LYS A 53 3.77 -0.20 1.67
C LYS A 53 3.26 -1.23 2.68
N SER A 54 2.75 -2.36 2.19
CA SER A 54 2.25 -3.44 3.05
C SER A 54 3.35 -4.12 3.89
N ALA A 55 4.62 -3.99 3.49
CA ALA A 55 5.74 -4.43 4.31
C ALA A 55 5.95 -3.48 5.50
N ILE A 56 5.91 -2.15 5.29
CA ILE A 56 5.94 -1.16 6.37
C ILE A 56 4.74 -1.37 7.30
N TYR A 57 3.52 -1.50 6.75
CA TYR A 57 2.33 -1.81 7.53
C TYR A 57 2.53 -3.06 8.40
N SER A 58 2.98 -4.17 7.81
CA SER A 58 3.18 -5.44 8.53
C SER A 58 4.21 -5.31 9.64
N LEU A 59 5.23 -4.46 9.45
CA LEU A 59 6.24 -4.21 10.48
C LEU A 59 5.72 -3.34 11.62
N ILE A 60 4.80 -2.39 11.37
CA ILE A 60 4.14 -1.65 12.46
C ILE A 60 3.38 -2.64 13.34
N ILE A 61 2.58 -3.52 12.72
CA ILE A 61 1.82 -4.54 13.46
C ILE A 61 2.75 -5.50 14.20
N LYS A 62 3.82 -5.98 13.55
CA LYS A 62 4.77 -6.94 14.15
C LYS A 62 5.56 -6.34 15.32
N ASN A 63 5.86 -5.05 15.28
CA ASN A 63 6.57 -4.34 16.35
C ASN A 63 5.60 -3.62 17.32
N GLN A 64 4.35 -4.08 17.42
CA GLN A 64 3.37 -3.50 18.33
C GLN A 64 3.83 -3.54 19.79
N ASP A 65 4.59 -4.55 20.21
CA ASP A 65 5.10 -4.65 21.59
C ASP A 65 6.12 -3.55 21.90
N GLU A 66 7.04 -3.27 20.97
CA GLU A 66 8.00 -2.16 21.12
C GLU A 66 7.29 -0.79 21.06
N LEU A 67 6.26 -0.66 20.23
CA LEU A 67 5.42 0.53 20.18
C LEU A 67 4.61 0.69 21.48
N PHE A 68 4.12 -0.40 22.06
CA PHE A 68 3.41 -0.40 23.34
C PHE A 68 4.32 0.10 24.47
N ASP A 69 5.58 -0.32 24.51
CA ASP A 69 6.59 0.19 25.46
C ASP A 69 6.84 1.70 25.31
N LYS A 70 6.60 2.27 24.12
CA LYS A 70 6.63 3.71 23.84
C LYS A 70 5.30 4.42 24.12
N GLY A 71 4.29 3.71 24.65
CA GLY A 71 2.95 4.24 24.89
C GLY A 71 2.09 4.32 23.63
N ILE A 72 2.37 3.53 22.59
CA ILE A 72 1.62 3.55 21.33
C ILE A 72 0.82 2.25 21.17
N LEU A 73 -0.50 2.37 21.08
CA LEU A 73 -1.43 1.28 20.80
C LEU A 73 -1.70 1.21 19.30
N VAL A 74 -1.24 0.14 18.64
CA VAL A 74 -1.46 -0.05 17.21
C VAL A 74 -2.78 -0.80 16.97
N VAL A 75 -3.64 -0.22 16.13
CA VAL A 75 -4.95 -0.78 15.77
C VAL A 75 -5.03 -0.95 14.25
N PRO A 76 -5.16 -2.19 13.75
CA PRO A 76 -5.47 -2.43 12.34
C PRO A 76 -6.84 -1.84 11.98
N GLY A 77 -6.89 -0.90 11.04
CA GLY A 77 -8.14 -0.34 10.51
C GLY A 77 -8.68 -1.07 9.28
N GLU A 78 -7.98 -2.09 8.80
CA GLU A 78 -8.35 -3.01 7.72
C GLU A 78 -7.81 -4.40 8.08
N ASN A 79 -8.38 -5.48 7.52
CA ASN A 79 -7.79 -6.82 7.61
C ASN A 79 -7.08 -7.18 6.29
N PRO A 80 -5.72 -7.16 6.24
CA PRO A 80 -4.98 -7.47 5.01
C PRO A 80 -5.15 -8.91 4.54
N GLN A 81 -5.41 -9.88 5.43
CA GLN A 81 -5.51 -11.30 5.08
C GLN A 81 -6.96 -11.80 4.94
N GLY A 82 -7.94 -10.94 5.21
CA GLY A 82 -9.36 -11.29 5.25
C GLY A 82 -10.23 -10.53 4.26
N ALA A 83 -11.55 -10.61 4.47
CA ALA A 83 -12.49 -9.80 3.71
C ALA A 83 -12.29 -8.30 4.02
N PRO A 84 -12.27 -7.41 3.00
CA PRO A 84 -12.11 -5.97 3.21
C PRO A 84 -13.18 -5.42 4.15
N ALA A 85 -12.78 -4.62 5.13
CA ALA A 85 -13.71 -4.11 6.14
C ALA A 85 -14.76 -3.18 5.51
N PHE A 86 -14.35 -2.48 4.45
CA PHE A 86 -15.15 -1.48 3.74
C PHE A 86 -16.00 -2.04 2.60
N GLN A 87 -16.05 -3.37 2.41
CA GLN A 87 -16.82 -4.00 1.32
C GLN A 87 -18.30 -3.57 1.32
N HIS A 88 -18.88 -3.27 2.48
CA HIS A 88 -20.27 -2.82 2.60
C HIS A 88 -20.54 -1.48 1.89
N LEU A 89 -19.55 -0.59 1.79
CA LEU A 89 -19.69 0.70 1.12
C LEU A 89 -19.98 0.58 -0.38
N ARG A 90 -19.67 -0.57 -0.99
CA ARG A 90 -19.97 -0.86 -2.40
C ARG A 90 -21.46 -0.89 -2.67
N ASN A 91 -22.22 -1.47 -1.76
CA ASN A 91 -23.66 -1.70 -1.94
C ASN A 91 -24.48 -0.58 -1.30
N ASP A 92 -24.00 -0.07 -0.17
CA ASP A 92 -24.65 1.00 0.56
C ASP A 92 -23.68 2.17 0.78
N THR A 93 -23.92 3.27 0.09
CA THR A 93 -22.96 4.37 -0.05
C THR A 93 -23.48 5.63 0.64
N PRO A 94 -22.62 6.38 1.36
CA PRO A 94 -22.96 7.73 1.84
C PRO A 94 -23.44 8.65 0.70
N GLU A 95 -24.41 9.51 0.99
CA GLU A 95 -25.07 10.34 -0.03
C GLU A 95 -24.28 11.60 -0.39
N ASN A 96 -23.37 12.04 0.48
CA ASN A 96 -22.58 13.26 0.31
C ASN A 96 -21.29 13.22 1.15
N GLU A 97 -20.41 14.19 0.91
CA GLU A 97 -19.13 14.32 1.60
C GLU A 97 -19.25 14.41 3.13
N PHE A 98 -20.27 15.11 3.65
CA PHE A 98 -20.48 15.22 5.10
C PHE A 98 -20.72 13.86 5.75
N GLU A 99 -21.48 12.99 5.09
CA GLU A 99 -21.69 11.61 5.55
C GLU A 99 -20.40 10.78 5.49
N PHE A 100 -19.57 10.93 4.46
CA PHE A 100 -18.28 10.25 4.41
C PHE A 100 -17.34 10.69 5.55
N VAL A 101 -17.22 12.00 5.80
CA VAL A 101 -16.38 12.51 6.89
C VAL A 101 -16.92 12.03 8.24
N SER A 102 -18.25 12.05 8.43
CA SER A 102 -18.90 11.55 9.64
C SER A 102 -18.67 10.04 9.85
N LEU A 103 -18.70 9.25 8.77
CA LEU A 103 -18.40 7.83 8.79
C LEU A 103 -16.96 7.58 9.26
N TRP A 104 -15.97 8.30 8.72
CA TRP A 104 -14.58 8.16 9.12
C TRP A 104 -14.37 8.51 10.60
N LYS A 105 -14.92 9.64 11.04
CA LYS A 105 -14.90 10.04 12.46
C LYS A 105 -15.48 8.95 13.36
N LEU A 106 -16.64 8.40 12.99
CA LEU A 106 -17.37 7.46 13.84
C LEU A 106 -16.72 6.08 13.86
N TYR A 107 -16.23 5.63 12.71
CA TYR A 107 -15.47 4.39 12.59
C TYR A 107 -14.21 4.43 13.46
N ILE A 108 -13.41 5.50 13.34
CA ILE A 108 -12.18 5.63 14.11
C ILE A 108 -12.45 5.82 15.60
N LEU A 109 -13.47 6.60 15.97
CA LEU A 109 -13.89 6.72 17.36
C LEU A 109 -14.32 5.37 17.93
N THR A 110 -15.00 4.54 17.13
CA THR A 110 -15.40 3.17 17.51
C THR A 110 -14.18 2.29 17.76
N LEU A 111 -13.15 2.36 16.90
CA LEU A 111 -11.88 1.65 17.12
C LEU A 111 -11.19 2.09 18.41
N CYS A 112 -11.18 3.40 18.69
CA CYS A 112 -10.62 3.94 19.93
C CYS A 112 -11.39 3.44 21.15
N GLY A 113 -12.72 3.46 21.11
CA GLY A 113 -13.58 2.96 22.19
C GLY A 113 -13.40 1.48 22.46
N GLN A 114 -13.29 0.66 21.39
CA GLN A 114 -12.98 -0.77 21.52
C GLN A 114 -11.61 -0.98 22.15
N THR A 115 -10.59 -0.23 21.72
CA THR A 115 -9.24 -0.30 22.26
C THR A 115 -9.21 0.06 23.76
N MET A 116 -9.88 1.15 24.14
CA MET A 116 -10.00 1.54 25.56
C MET A 116 -10.66 0.45 26.41
N LYS A 117 -11.67 -0.23 25.86
CA LYS A 117 -12.37 -1.34 26.52
C LYS A 117 -11.47 -2.57 26.68
N GLU A 118 -10.75 -2.97 25.64
CA GLU A 118 -9.85 -4.12 25.64
C GLU A 118 -8.67 -3.94 26.60
N TYR A 119 -8.05 -2.76 26.59
CA TYR A 119 -6.93 -2.43 27.48
C TYR A 119 -7.38 -1.99 28.89
N GLY A 120 -8.69 -1.93 29.15
CA GLY A 120 -9.25 -1.68 30.48
C GLY A 120 -9.02 -0.28 31.03
N PHE A 121 -9.11 0.75 30.18
CA PHE A 121 -8.95 2.15 30.59
C PHE A 121 -10.02 2.54 31.62
N LYS A 122 -9.59 3.05 32.80
CA LYS A 122 -10.49 3.33 33.95
C LYS A 122 -10.84 4.80 34.13
N SER A 123 -10.36 5.69 33.27
CA SER A 123 -10.65 7.12 33.40
C SER A 123 -12.14 7.40 33.16
N SER A 124 -12.67 8.43 33.82
CA SER A 124 -14.07 8.86 33.62
C SER A 124 -14.33 9.25 32.16
N LYS A 125 -13.34 9.83 31.48
CA LYS A 125 -13.37 10.16 30.05
C LYS A 125 -13.48 8.90 29.18
N ALA A 126 -12.65 7.88 29.42
CA ALA A 126 -12.73 6.61 28.69
C ALA A 126 -14.08 5.91 28.92
N SER A 127 -14.54 5.86 30.17
CA SER A 127 -15.84 5.28 30.52
C SER A 127 -17.01 6.02 29.84
N ARG A 128 -16.91 7.35 29.67
CA ARG A 128 -17.89 8.15 28.92
C ARG A 128 -17.93 7.73 27.45
N VAL A 129 -16.78 7.68 26.78
CA VAL A 129 -16.69 7.29 25.36
C VAL A 129 -17.28 5.89 25.14
N ILE A 130 -16.86 4.91 25.95
CA ILE A 130 -17.35 3.53 25.84
C ILE A 130 -18.87 3.47 26.03
N LYS A 131 -19.39 4.14 27.07
CA LYS A 131 -20.84 4.15 27.37
C LYS A 131 -21.66 4.76 26.23
N GLU A 132 -21.23 5.88 25.66
CA GLU A 132 -21.97 6.53 24.56
C GLU A 132 -21.94 5.67 23.29
N LEU A 133 -20.81 5.04 22.98
CA LEU A 133 -20.69 4.13 21.83
C LEU A 133 -21.51 2.84 22.02
N GLU A 134 -21.54 2.26 23.22
CA GLU A 134 -22.40 1.11 23.55
C GLU A 134 -23.88 1.48 23.47
N GLY A 135 -24.26 2.66 23.99
CA GLY A 135 -25.62 3.19 23.91
C GLY A 135 -26.10 3.44 22.49
N ALA A 136 -25.18 3.81 21.59
CA ALA A 136 -25.41 3.99 20.16
C ALA A 136 -25.37 2.67 19.36
N GLY A 137 -25.04 1.53 19.98
CA GLY A 137 -24.92 0.24 19.32
C GLY A 137 -23.67 0.09 18.44
N LEU A 138 -22.67 0.96 18.62
CA LEU A 138 -21.44 1.00 17.82
C LEU A 138 -20.35 0.06 18.37
N LEU A 139 -20.46 -0.35 19.64
CA LEU A 139 -19.60 -1.36 20.27
C LEU A 139 -20.38 -2.66 20.53
N PRO A 140 -20.53 -3.55 19.53
CA PRO A 140 -21.18 -4.84 19.74
C PRO A 140 -20.39 -5.76 20.67
N SER A 141 -21.06 -6.76 21.24
CA SER A 141 -20.43 -7.82 22.04
C SER A 141 -19.39 -8.63 21.24
N GLU A 142 -19.67 -8.89 19.96
CA GLU A 142 -18.74 -9.51 19.02
C GLU A 142 -18.23 -8.47 18.03
N PHE A 143 -17.07 -7.90 18.33
CA PHE A 143 -16.45 -6.85 17.52
C PHE A 143 -15.70 -7.42 16.31
N THR A 144 -15.95 -6.85 15.12
CA THR A 144 -15.11 -7.05 13.92
C THR A 144 -15.02 -5.73 13.15
N LEU A 145 -13.95 -5.52 12.39
CA LEU A 145 -13.76 -4.30 11.59
C LEU A 145 -14.93 -4.09 10.60
N SER A 146 -15.38 -5.16 9.94
CA SER A 146 -16.53 -5.10 9.02
C SER A 146 -17.83 -4.70 9.73
N LYS A 147 -18.10 -5.21 10.93
CA LYS A 147 -19.25 -4.78 11.74
C LYS A 147 -19.10 -3.32 12.18
N ALA A 148 -17.91 -2.89 12.58
CA ALA A 148 -17.66 -1.51 12.99
C ALA A 148 -17.91 -0.51 11.84
N VAL A 149 -17.40 -0.77 10.63
CA VAL A 149 -17.69 0.06 9.45
C VAL A 149 -19.19 0.04 9.13
N LYS A 150 -19.82 -1.14 9.13
CA LYS A 150 -21.26 -1.27 8.85
C LYS A 150 -22.12 -0.51 9.84
N TYR A 151 -21.87 -0.64 11.14
CA TYR A 151 -22.67 0.01 12.17
C TYR A 151 -22.45 1.52 12.17
N ALA A 152 -21.21 1.98 11.93
CA ALA A 152 -20.95 3.40 11.73
C ALA A 152 -21.72 3.95 10.51
N LEU A 153 -21.72 3.23 9.39
CA LEU A 153 -22.47 3.62 8.19
C LEU A 153 -23.98 3.66 8.45
N ASP A 154 -24.55 2.58 8.98
CA ASP A 154 -25.98 2.49 9.30
C ASP A 154 -26.38 3.62 10.27
N TYR A 155 -25.52 3.94 11.24
CA TYR A 155 -25.74 5.03 12.20
C TYR A 155 -25.73 6.41 11.51
N VAL A 156 -24.69 6.70 10.70
CA VAL A 156 -24.57 7.98 9.99
C VAL A 156 -25.78 8.22 9.09
N LYS A 157 -26.15 7.23 8.26
CA LYS A 157 -27.27 7.39 7.33
C LYS A 157 -28.61 7.59 8.03
N ASN A 158 -28.86 6.83 9.10
CA ASN A 158 -30.09 6.99 9.88
C ASN A 158 -30.11 8.35 10.57
N ARG A 159 -28.97 8.81 11.11
CA ARG A 159 -28.91 10.07 11.85
C ARG A 159 -28.93 11.30 10.95
N SER A 160 -28.24 11.30 9.81
CA SER A 160 -28.30 12.39 8.82
C SER A 160 -29.74 12.67 8.38
N ARG A 161 -30.53 11.61 8.12
CA ARG A 161 -31.95 11.74 7.76
C ARG A 161 -32.78 12.32 8.89
N VAL A 162 -32.55 11.87 10.12
CA VAL A 162 -33.28 12.36 11.29
C VAL A 162 -32.90 13.80 11.63
N GLU A 163 -31.61 14.19 11.59
CA GLU A 163 -31.17 15.57 11.83
C GLU A 163 -31.67 16.54 10.76
N ALA A 164 -31.80 16.10 9.50
CA ALA A 164 -32.44 16.88 8.45
C ALA A 164 -33.93 17.17 8.74
N ILE A 165 -34.63 16.25 9.43
CA ILE A 165 -36.04 16.36 9.81
C ILE A 165 -36.22 17.03 11.18
N GLU A 166 -35.30 16.86 12.14
CA GLU A 166 -35.33 17.55 13.46
C GLU A 166 -35.17 19.08 13.30
N ASN A 167 -34.67 19.57 12.16
CA ASN A 167 -34.72 20.99 11.76
C ASN A 167 -36.14 21.48 11.41
N SER A 168 -37.12 20.58 11.24
CA SER A 168 -38.55 20.88 11.32
C SER A 168 -39.06 20.45 12.70
N MET A 169 -39.33 21.43 13.57
CA MET A 169 -39.75 21.22 14.95
C MET A 169 -40.97 20.29 15.06
N ASP A 170 -40.79 19.10 15.64
CA ASP A 170 -41.89 18.34 16.26
C ASP A 170 -41.71 18.38 17.79
N ILE A 171 -42.45 19.29 18.41
CA ILE A 171 -42.62 19.37 19.86
C ILE A 171 -43.86 18.58 20.22
N ASP A 172 -43.77 17.65 21.17
CA ASP A 172 -44.94 16.91 21.67
C ASP A 172 -45.96 17.91 22.28
N PRO A 173 -47.20 17.98 21.75
CA PRO A 173 -48.17 19.00 22.12
C PRO A 173 -48.73 18.85 23.54
N ASN A 174 -48.52 17.71 24.21
CA ASN A 174 -49.04 17.46 25.56
C ASN A 174 -47.99 17.68 26.66
N THR A 175 -46.70 17.61 26.33
CA THR A 175 -45.61 17.72 27.31
C THR A 175 -44.69 18.91 27.08
N GLY A 176 -44.70 19.50 25.88
CA GLY A 176 -43.75 20.54 25.48
C GLY A 176 -42.30 20.05 25.44
N MET A 177 -42.08 18.74 25.56
CA MET A 177 -40.78 18.09 25.52
C MET A 177 -40.69 17.24 24.26
N PRO A 178 -39.55 17.26 23.53
CA PRO A 178 -39.37 16.35 22.41
C PRO A 178 -39.30 14.90 22.90
N THR A 179 -40.12 14.02 22.32
CA THR A 179 -40.19 12.60 22.66
C THR A 179 -39.07 11.82 21.96
N GLY A 180 -38.30 11.00 22.71
CA GLY A 180 -37.33 10.05 22.13
C GLY A 180 -35.83 10.36 22.29
N PHE A 181 -35.43 11.13 23.31
CA PHE A 181 -34.02 11.34 23.69
C PHE A 181 -33.47 10.10 24.42
N SER A 182 -33.16 9.04 23.68
CA SER A 182 -32.17 8.06 24.13
C SER A 182 -30.76 8.62 23.86
N ASN A 183 -29.75 8.22 24.64
CA ASN A 183 -28.33 8.53 24.40
C ASN A 183 -27.99 8.42 22.91
N LYS A 184 -27.88 9.55 22.21
CA LYS A 184 -27.64 9.60 20.76
C LYS A 184 -26.49 10.55 20.50
N ILE A 185 -25.49 10.03 19.80
CA ILE A 185 -24.37 10.79 19.24
C ILE A 185 -24.91 11.58 18.05
N TYR A 186 -24.76 12.90 18.09
CA TYR A 186 -25.11 13.79 16.98
C TYR A 186 -23.93 13.89 16.00
N LEU A 187 -24.23 13.93 14.70
CA LEU A 187 -23.19 14.12 13.67
C LEU A 187 -22.74 15.58 13.59
N ARG A 188 -23.61 16.49 14.04
CA ARG A 188 -23.35 17.94 14.15
C ARG A 188 -23.36 18.38 15.61
N GLU A 189 -22.92 19.61 15.84
CA GLU A 189 -23.05 20.23 17.15
C GLU A 189 -24.52 20.32 17.59
N PRO A 190 -24.89 19.76 18.75
CA PRO A 190 -26.24 19.87 19.27
C PRO A 190 -26.55 21.31 19.71
N SER A 191 -27.81 21.70 19.63
CA SER A 191 -28.28 22.97 20.22
C SER A 191 -28.14 22.96 21.75
N ALA A 192 -28.15 24.15 22.36
CA ALA A 192 -28.03 24.29 23.81
C ALA A 192 -29.12 23.54 24.61
N SER A 193 -30.33 23.38 24.06
CA SER A 193 -31.40 22.59 24.69
C SER A 193 -31.12 21.09 24.59
N GLN A 194 -30.67 20.61 23.42
CA GLN A 194 -30.25 19.22 23.21
C GLN A 194 -29.07 18.83 24.12
N ALA A 195 -28.05 19.69 24.21
CA ALA A 195 -26.89 19.47 25.08
C ALA A 195 -27.28 19.33 26.57
N ARG A 196 -28.24 20.14 27.05
CA ARG A 196 -28.77 20.01 28.43
C ARG A 196 -29.49 18.68 28.68
N LEU A 197 -30.02 18.07 27.63
CA LEU A 197 -30.66 16.75 27.67
C LEU A 197 -29.65 15.60 27.52
N GLY A 198 -28.34 15.91 27.48
CA GLY A 198 -27.28 14.91 27.39
C GLY A 198 -26.89 14.51 25.96
N ALA A 199 -27.33 15.25 24.94
CA ALA A 199 -26.82 15.09 23.58
C ALA A 199 -25.33 15.43 23.51
N VAL A 200 -24.56 14.63 22.78
CA VAL A 200 -23.13 14.82 22.58
C VAL A 200 -22.82 14.74 21.09
N SER A 201 -21.98 15.64 20.57
CA SER A 201 -21.53 15.56 19.17
C SER A 201 -20.43 14.50 19.01
N ILE A 202 -20.28 14.01 17.79
CA ILE A 202 -19.18 13.13 17.42
C ILE A 202 -17.82 13.79 17.67
N ASP A 203 -17.69 15.09 17.41
CA ASP A 203 -16.47 15.86 17.61
C ASP A 203 -16.15 15.99 19.11
N GLU A 204 -17.14 16.27 19.95
CA GLU A 204 -16.95 16.29 21.41
C GLU A 204 -16.49 14.92 21.94
N LEU A 205 -17.09 13.82 21.48
CA LEU A 205 -16.63 12.48 21.89
C LEU A 205 -15.21 12.17 21.41
N TYR A 206 -14.84 12.65 20.23
CA TYR A 206 -13.49 12.50 19.70
C TYR A 206 -12.46 13.24 20.57
N ASP A 207 -12.78 14.47 20.99
CA ASP A 207 -11.95 15.24 21.93
C ASP A 207 -11.85 14.56 23.30
N VAL A 208 -12.96 14.03 23.82
CA VAL A 208 -12.96 13.27 25.07
C VAL A 208 -12.09 12.01 24.95
N ALA A 209 -12.16 11.30 23.81
CA ALA A 209 -11.33 10.12 23.56
C ALA A 209 -9.84 10.49 23.48
N ASN A 210 -9.48 11.53 22.74
CA ASN A 210 -8.11 12.03 22.66
C ASN A 210 -7.58 12.44 24.04
N ALA A 211 -8.40 13.13 24.84
CA ALA A 211 -8.03 13.52 26.20
C ALA A 211 -7.88 12.30 27.13
N ALA A 212 -8.72 11.28 26.99
CA ALA A 212 -8.61 10.04 27.76
C ALA A 212 -7.29 9.29 27.50
N LEU A 213 -6.87 9.24 26.23
CA LEU A 213 -5.60 8.64 25.81
C LEU A 213 -4.41 9.46 26.32
N THR A 214 -4.47 10.78 26.16
CA THR A 214 -3.44 11.72 26.62
C THR A 214 -3.22 11.63 28.13
N ASP A 215 -4.30 11.64 28.92
CA ASP A 215 -4.22 11.53 30.39
C ASP A 215 -3.60 10.20 30.83
N ALA A 216 -3.77 9.15 30.03
CA ALA A 216 -3.22 7.82 30.29
C ALA A 216 -1.79 7.65 29.75
N GLY A 217 -1.25 8.64 29.04
CA GLY A 217 0.07 8.58 28.42
C GLY A 217 0.15 7.67 27.20
N TYR A 218 -0.97 7.46 26.50
CA TYR A 218 -1.04 6.62 25.31
C TYR A 218 -1.37 7.42 24.03
N GLU A 219 -0.81 6.99 22.91
CA GLU A 219 -1.29 7.30 21.56
C GLU A 219 -1.95 6.06 20.95
N VAL A 220 -2.94 6.25 20.09
CA VAL A 220 -3.54 5.18 19.28
C VAL A 220 -3.18 5.43 17.82
N TRP A 221 -2.50 4.47 17.20
CA TRP A 221 -2.17 4.49 15.78
C TRP A 221 -3.10 3.57 15.00
N ILE A 222 -3.86 4.14 14.06
CA ILE A 222 -4.84 3.40 13.27
C ILE A 222 -4.27 3.15 11.89
N ALA A 223 -3.79 1.94 11.64
CA ALA A 223 -3.13 1.59 10.39
C ALA A 223 -4.16 1.22 9.31
N LEU A 224 -4.20 2.02 8.24
CA LEU A 224 -5.11 1.87 7.10
C LEU A 224 -4.27 1.55 5.85
N ASP A 225 -4.39 0.32 5.34
CA ASP A 225 -3.80 -0.12 4.05
C ASP A 225 -4.92 -0.75 3.19
N ARG A 226 -4.67 -0.92 1.89
CA ARG A 226 -5.61 -1.55 0.94
C ARG A 226 -6.99 -0.89 0.81
N LEU A 227 -7.06 0.42 1.05
CA LEU A 227 -8.29 1.22 0.90
C LEU A 227 -8.89 1.14 -0.51
N ASP A 228 -8.08 0.80 -1.52
CA ASP A 228 -8.46 0.69 -2.93
C ASP A 228 -9.35 -0.51 -3.24
N VAL A 229 -9.13 -1.61 -2.54
CA VAL A 229 -9.85 -2.88 -2.78
C VAL A 229 -11.35 -2.74 -2.51
N ALA A 230 -11.72 -1.86 -1.58
CA ALA A 230 -13.11 -1.63 -1.23
C ALA A 230 -13.90 -0.93 -2.34
N PHE A 231 -13.24 -0.22 -3.26
CA PHE A 231 -13.88 0.65 -4.25
C PHE A 231 -13.52 0.33 -5.70
N ALA A 232 -12.81 -0.78 -5.95
CA ALA A 232 -12.23 -1.14 -7.26
C ALA A 232 -13.16 -1.02 -8.49
N ASP A 233 -14.47 -1.15 -8.35
CA ASP A 233 -15.43 -1.04 -9.48
C ASP A 233 -16.18 0.31 -9.53
N LYS A 234 -15.87 1.27 -8.65
CA LYS A 234 -16.54 2.59 -8.55
C LYS A 234 -15.52 3.72 -8.29
N PRO A 235 -14.78 4.18 -9.31
CA PRO A 235 -13.73 5.20 -9.15
C PRO A 235 -14.20 6.50 -8.49
N HIS A 236 -15.37 7.02 -8.88
CA HIS A 236 -15.93 8.23 -8.25
C HIS A 236 -16.18 8.07 -6.74
N LEU A 237 -16.60 6.88 -6.32
CA LEU A 237 -16.82 6.58 -4.91
C LEU A 237 -15.48 6.45 -4.15
N GLU A 238 -14.46 5.86 -4.79
CA GLU A 238 -13.10 5.80 -4.25
C GLU A 238 -12.57 7.22 -3.97
N ASP A 239 -12.72 8.12 -4.95
CA ASP A 239 -12.28 9.50 -4.84
C ASP A 239 -12.99 10.22 -3.67
N ASP A 240 -14.31 10.13 -3.58
CA ASP A 240 -15.10 10.76 -2.52
C ASP A 240 -14.73 10.23 -1.12
N ALA A 241 -14.61 8.90 -0.98
CA ALA A 241 -14.29 8.25 0.29
C ALA A 241 -12.88 8.62 0.78
N LEU A 242 -11.89 8.66 -0.12
CA LEU A 242 -10.52 9.00 0.21
C LEU A 242 -10.33 10.50 0.46
N ARG A 243 -10.96 11.38 -0.31
CA ARG A 243 -10.98 12.83 -0.03
C ARG A 243 -11.54 13.11 1.35
N ALA A 244 -12.63 12.43 1.72
CA ALA A 244 -13.20 12.53 3.06
C ALA A 244 -12.28 11.99 4.16
N LEU A 245 -11.54 10.90 3.91
CA LEU A 245 -10.53 10.39 4.85
C LEU A 245 -9.45 11.46 5.13
N PHE A 246 -8.94 12.11 4.08
CA PHE A 246 -7.92 13.15 4.24
C PHE A 246 -8.48 14.43 4.89
N LYS A 247 -9.74 14.78 4.64
CA LYS A 247 -10.42 15.85 5.37
C LYS A 247 -10.51 15.54 6.86
N PHE A 248 -10.97 14.34 7.20
CA PHE A 248 -10.98 13.85 8.58
C PHE A 248 -9.57 13.90 9.22
N TYR A 249 -8.54 13.44 8.49
CA TYR A 249 -7.15 13.46 8.97
C TYR A 249 -6.67 14.89 9.28
N LEU A 250 -7.06 15.87 8.46
CA LEU A 250 -6.71 17.27 8.69
C LEU A 250 -7.53 17.92 9.81
N ASP A 251 -8.83 17.63 9.88
CA ASP A 251 -9.72 18.09 10.96
C ASP A 251 -9.23 17.60 12.34
N THR A 252 -8.64 16.41 12.37
CA THR A 252 -8.12 15.78 13.60
C THR A 252 -6.63 16.01 13.82
N LYS A 253 -5.94 16.82 12.99
CA LYS A 253 -4.51 17.13 13.15
C LYS A 253 -4.17 17.77 14.52
N GLY A 254 -5.15 18.43 15.15
CA GLY A 254 -5.02 18.99 16.50
C GLY A 254 -5.05 17.96 17.63
N THR A 255 -5.52 16.73 17.35
CA THR A 255 -5.54 15.62 18.31
C THR A 255 -4.20 14.89 18.28
N SER A 256 -3.42 15.00 19.35
CA SER A 256 -2.06 14.43 19.40
C SER A 256 -2.04 12.91 19.54
N SER A 257 -3.11 12.33 20.08
CA SER A 257 -3.11 10.98 20.64
C SER A 257 -3.96 9.98 19.84
N ILE A 258 -4.63 10.41 18.77
CA ILE A 258 -5.30 9.52 17.80
C ILE A 258 -4.72 9.82 16.42
N ARG A 259 -3.93 8.90 15.88
CA ARG A 259 -3.18 9.10 14.63
C ARG A 259 -3.51 8.05 13.57
N PRO A 260 -4.20 8.43 12.48
CA PRO A 260 -4.31 7.59 11.31
C PRO A 260 -2.95 7.41 10.64
N LYS A 261 -2.56 6.17 10.37
CA LYS A 261 -1.40 5.80 9.55
C LYS A 261 -1.90 5.29 8.20
N ILE A 262 -1.87 6.13 7.18
CA ILE A 262 -2.52 5.91 5.88
C ILE A 262 -1.49 5.42 4.85
N PHE A 263 -1.70 4.25 4.28
CA PHE A 263 -0.92 3.69 3.20
C PHE A 263 -1.73 3.76 1.91
N LEU A 264 -1.27 4.57 0.94
CA LEU A 264 -2.02 4.82 -0.29
C LEU A 264 -1.15 4.64 -1.53
N ARG A 265 -1.74 4.20 -2.63
CA ARG A 265 -1.04 4.13 -3.91
C ARG A 265 -0.86 5.53 -4.51
N THR A 266 0.24 5.73 -5.23
CA THR A 266 0.55 7.02 -5.87
C THR A 266 -0.45 7.37 -6.97
N ASP A 267 -0.85 6.40 -7.79
CA ASP A 267 -1.83 6.62 -8.86
C ASP A 267 -3.21 7.01 -8.33
N ILE A 268 -3.63 6.44 -7.19
CA ILE A 268 -4.86 6.84 -6.50
C ILE A 268 -4.74 8.25 -5.92
N TRP A 269 -3.59 8.56 -5.30
CA TRP A 269 -3.31 9.92 -4.83
C TRP A 269 -3.36 10.95 -5.98
N ASP A 270 -2.80 10.61 -7.14
CA ASP A 270 -2.82 11.43 -8.34
C ASP A 270 -4.26 11.60 -8.87
N SER A 271 -5.08 10.54 -8.85
CA SER A 271 -6.51 10.59 -9.20
C SER A 271 -7.27 11.59 -8.32
N ILE A 272 -7.18 11.46 -7.00
CA ILE A 272 -7.92 12.32 -6.07
C ILE A 272 -7.43 13.77 -6.05
N THR A 273 -6.26 14.07 -6.61
CA THR A 273 -5.75 15.45 -6.70
C THR A 273 -5.94 16.10 -8.08
N LYS A 274 -6.26 15.31 -9.11
CA LYS A 274 -6.39 15.73 -10.50
C LYS A 274 -7.39 16.88 -10.73
N ASP A 275 -8.59 16.77 -10.16
CA ASP A 275 -9.64 17.80 -10.27
C ASP A 275 -9.53 18.89 -9.19
N GLY A 276 -8.40 18.92 -8.46
CA GLY A 276 -8.13 19.82 -7.36
C GLY A 276 -8.56 19.22 -6.02
N PHE A 277 -7.64 19.24 -5.06
CA PHE A 277 -7.87 18.95 -3.65
C PHE A 277 -7.12 20.01 -2.84
N ARG A 278 -7.81 21.06 -2.40
CA ARG A 278 -7.18 22.26 -1.82
C ARG A 278 -6.38 21.93 -0.57
N GLU A 279 -6.86 20.93 0.15
CA GLU A 279 -6.33 20.42 1.40
C GLU A 279 -5.04 19.61 1.23
N ALA A 280 -4.72 19.17 0.01
CA ALA A 280 -3.55 18.32 -0.29
C ALA A 280 -2.22 18.93 0.19
N SER A 281 -2.06 20.24 0.04
CA SER A 281 -0.83 20.97 0.43
C SER A 281 -0.59 21.00 1.95
N HIS A 282 -1.61 20.71 2.77
CA HIS A 282 -1.53 20.71 4.22
C HIS A 282 -1.16 19.34 4.82
N ILE A 283 -1.02 18.30 3.99
CA ILE A 283 -0.62 16.95 4.37
C ILE A 283 0.92 16.88 4.44
N GLU A 284 1.47 17.55 5.45
CA GLU A 284 2.92 17.73 5.63
C GLU A 284 3.64 16.45 6.10
N ARG A 285 2.95 15.57 6.82
CA ARG A 285 3.50 14.31 7.39
C ARG A 285 3.37 13.16 6.41
N SER A 286 3.68 13.42 5.15
CA SER A 286 3.60 12.46 4.06
C SER A 286 4.96 12.11 3.46
N LYS A 287 5.10 10.90 2.94
CA LYS A 287 6.30 10.46 2.23
C LYS A 287 5.97 9.44 1.16
N THR A 288 6.53 9.63 -0.03
CA THR A 288 6.52 8.62 -1.08
C THR A 288 7.70 7.65 -0.90
N ILE A 289 7.41 6.35 -0.96
CA ILE A 289 8.43 5.31 -0.98
C ILE A 289 9.12 5.34 -2.35
N GLU A 290 10.41 5.61 -2.32
CA GLU A 290 11.29 5.64 -3.47
C GLU A 290 12.44 4.67 -3.22
N TRP A 291 12.83 3.90 -4.24
CA TRP A 291 13.92 2.93 -4.16
C TRP A 291 15.05 3.34 -5.07
N LYS A 292 16.20 3.66 -4.47
CA LYS A 292 17.44 3.88 -5.24
C LYS A 292 18.11 2.54 -5.53
N GLU A 293 19.00 2.53 -6.52
CA GLU A 293 19.79 1.35 -6.88
C GLU A 293 20.53 0.77 -5.66
N ALA A 294 21.10 1.62 -4.80
CA ALA A 294 21.77 1.19 -3.57
C ALA A 294 20.82 0.48 -2.58
N ASP A 295 19.57 0.95 -2.46
CA ASP A 295 18.57 0.36 -1.57
C ASP A 295 18.16 -1.04 -2.06
N LEU A 296 17.99 -1.19 -3.38
CA LEU A 296 17.65 -2.48 -4.00
C LEU A 296 18.82 -3.46 -3.96
N ILE A 297 20.06 -2.98 -4.10
CA ILE A 297 21.26 -3.80 -3.87
C ILE A 297 21.29 -4.30 -2.43
N ASN A 298 21.06 -3.41 -1.46
CA ASN A 298 21.01 -3.80 -0.05
C ASN A 298 19.91 -4.85 0.21
N LEU A 299 18.73 -4.68 -0.40
CA LEU A 299 17.64 -5.64 -0.34
C LEU A 299 18.06 -7.03 -0.86
N VAL A 300 18.72 -7.10 -2.03
CA VAL A 300 19.23 -8.36 -2.58
C VAL A 300 20.25 -8.99 -1.63
N VAL A 301 21.21 -8.22 -1.12
CA VAL A 301 22.24 -8.73 -0.19
C VAL A 301 21.65 -9.24 1.10
N ARG A 302 20.69 -8.52 1.71
CA ARG A 302 20.01 -8.99 2.94
C ARG A 302 19.30 -10.31 2.72
N ARG A 303 18.58 -10.46 1.61
CA ARG A 303 17.90 -11.71 1.26
C ARG A 303 18.88 -12.84 0.94
N MET A 304 20.05 -12.55 0.38
CA MET A 304 21.13 -13.55 0.25
C MET A 304 21.69 -13.96 1.61
N LEU A 305 21.99 -13.00 2.49
CA LEU A 305 22.59 -13.25 3.81
C LEU A 305 21.63 -13.84 4.84
N SER A 306 20.31 -13.76 4.62
CA SER A 306 19.32 -14.46 5.44
C SER A 306 19.34 -15.97 5.19
N ASN A 307 19.97 -16.43 4.12
CA ASN A 307 20.14 -17.86 3.82
C ASN A 307 21.41 -18.40 4.45
N GLU A 308 21.25 -19.26 5.46
CA GLU A 308 22.38 -19.96 6.09
C GLU A 308 23.26 -20.74 5.08
N PRO A 309 22.71 -21.45 4.07
CA PRO A 309 23.54 -22.15 3.09
C PRO A 309 24.42 -21.20 2.25
N ILE A 310 23.92 -20.01 1.89
CA ILE A 310 24.70 -19.00 1.15
C ILE A 310 25.81 -18.45 2.05
N ARG A 311 25.50 -18.16 3.32
CA ARG A 311 26.50 -17.70 4.29
C ARG A 311 27.63 -18.68 4.45
N GLN A 312 27.31 -19.96 4.63
CA GLN A 312 28.30 -21.02 4.79
C GLN A 312 29.13 -21.23 3.52
N HIS A 313 28.48 -21.20 2.35
CA HIS A 313 29.17 -21.39 1.06
C HIS A 313 30.22 -20.31 0.81
N TYR A 314 29.93 -19.06 1.15
CA TYR A 314 30.85 -17.93 0.96
C TYR A 314 31.65 -17.54 2.20
N SER A 315 31.47 -18.23 3.33
CA SER A 315 32.01 -17.81 4.64
C SER A 315 31.69 -16.33 4.94
N ALA A 316 30.47 -15.91 4.62
CA ALA A 316 30.06 -14.52 4.65
C ALA A 316 29.77 -14.07 6.10
N ASP A 317 30.34 -12.93 6.52
CA ASP A 317 29.97 -12.24 7.75
C ASP A 317 28.88 -11.20 7.46
N PRO A 318 27.62 -11.45 7.88
CA PRO A 318 26.52 -10.54 7.57
C PRO A 318 26.71 -9.15 8.18
N LYS A 319 27.30 -9.04 9.38
CA LYS A 319 27.46 -7.75 10.04
C LYS A 319 28.49 -6.90 9.30
N ALA A 320 29.63 -7.50 8.93
CA ALA A 320 30.67 -6.80 8.20
C ALA A 320 30.23 -6.41 6.78
N ILE A 321 29.47 -7.26 6.08
CA ILE A 321 28.98 -6.98 4.73
C ILE A 321 27.90 -5.89 4.76
N LEU A 322 26.90 -5.99 5.64
CA LEU A 322 25.81 -5.00 5.68
C LEU A 322 26.26 -3.61 6.15
N ALA A 323 27.37 -3.51 6.88
CA ALA A 323 27.94 -2.24 7.33
C ALA A 323 28.69 -1.46 6.23
N ASP A 324 29.02 -2.09 5.09
CA ASP A 324 29.87 -1.49 4.05
C ASP A 324 29.30 -1.77 2.65
N PHE A 325 28.88 -0.70 1.96
CA PHE A 325 28.27 -0.82 0.63
C PHE A 325 29.21 -1.47 -0.40
N GLN A 326 30.52 -1.22 -0.33
CA GLN A 326 31.46 -1.83 -1.27
C GLN A 326 31.55 -3.36 -1.05
N LYS A 327 31.51 -3.81 0.20
CA LYS A 327 31.45 -5.24 0.52
C LYS A 327 30.14 -5.89 0.08
N GLN A 328 29.03 -5.15 0.07
CA GLN A 328 27.76 -5.64 -0.47
C GLN A 328 27.88 -5.90 -1.98
N ILE A 329 28.49 -4.96 -2.71
CA ILE A 329 28.76 -5.11 -4.15
C ILE A 329 29.65 -6.33 -4.40
N GLU A 330 30.78 -6.41 -3.70
CA GLU A 330 31.72 -7.54 -3.82
C GLU A 330 31.03 -8.88 -3.55
N PHE A 331 30.23 -8.96 -2.49
CA PHE A 331 29.48 -10.16 -2.12
C PHE A 331 28.47 -10.59 -3.21
N ILE A 332 27.74 -9.66 -3.84
CA ILE A 332 26.86 -9.99 -4.97
C ILE A 332 27.66 -10.64 -6.10
N TYR A 333 28.79 -10.05 -6.48
CA TYR A 333 29.59 -10.53 -7.62
C TYR A 333 30.43 -11.78 -7.33
N LEU A 334 30.51 -12.24 -6.08
CA LEU A 334 30.92 -13.61 -5.77
C LEU A 334 29.91 -14.64 -6.29
N ALA A 335 28.62 -14.32 -6.19
CA ALA A 335 27.53 -15.21 -6.57
C ALA A 335 27.07 -15.04 -8.02
N PHE A 336 27.09 -13.81 -8.51
CA PHE A 336 26.53 -13.41 -9.81
C PHE A 336 27.64 -13.26 -10.86
N PRO A 337 27.33 -13.39 -12.16
CA PRO A 337 28.24 -12.93 -13.20
C PRO A 337 28.43 -11.41 -13.13
N ASP A 338 29.58 -10.90 -13.60
CA ASP A 338 29.84 -9.44 -13.61
C ASP A 338 28.89 -8.69 -14.55
N GLN A 339 28.58 -9.32 -15.69
CA GLN A 339 27.64 -8.83 -16.70
C GLN A 339 26.79 -9.99 -17.22
N VAL A 340 25.51 -9.73 -17.51
CA VAL A 340 24.60 -10.68 -18.17
C VAL A 340 24.81 -10.69 -19.68
N ASP A 341 25.00 -9.50 -20.27
CA ASP A 341 25.39 -9.33 -21.66
C ASP A 341 26.87 -8.95 -21.71
N SER A 342 27.70 -9.74 -22.38
CA SER A 342 29.14 -9.48 -22.44
C SER A 342 29.47 -8.27 -23.31
N GLY A 343 30.32 -7.37 -22.81
CA GLY A 343 30.93 -6.29 -23.60
C GLY A 343 31.35 -5.07 -22.77
N PRO A 344 32.29 -4.24 -23.27
CA PRO A 344 32.88 -3.14 -22.50
C PRO A 344 31.86 -2.06 -22.10
N ASN A 345 30.82 -1.85 -22.89
CA ASN A 345 29.78 -0.85 -22.64
C ASN A 345 28.47 -1.47 -22.09
N LYS A 346 28.52 -2.73 -21.65
CA LYS A 346 27.35 -3.41 -21.12
C LYS A 346 27.21 -3.12 -19.61
N PRO A 347 25.97 -2.97 -19.12
CA PRO A 347 25.75 -2.71 -17.70
C PRO A 347 26.24 -3.89 -16.87
N THR A 348 26.57 -3.59 -15.62
CA THR A 348 26.79 -4.62 -14.60
C THR A 348 25.51 -5.46 -14.42
N THR A 349 25.62 -6.66 -13.86
CA THR A 349 24.45 -7.52 -13.66
C THR A 349 23.36 -6.86 -12.82
N MET A 350 23.69 -6.14 -11.76
CA MET A 350 22.66 -5.45 -10.95
C MET A 350 21.95 -4.35 -11.74
N THR A 351 22.70 -3.49 -12.44
CA THR A 351 22.11 -2.47 -13.30
C THR A 351 21.27 -3.10 -14.44
N TRP A 352 21.68 -4.27 -14.95
CA TRP A 352 20.91 -5.04 -15.92
C TRP A 352 19.60 -5.55 -15.30
N VAL A 353 19.61 -6.14 -14.10
CA VAL A 353 18.39 -6.63 -13.43
C VAL A 353 17.42 -5.48 -13.21
N LEU A 354 17.87 -4.39 -12.59
CA LEU A 354 17.03 -3.24 -12.27
C LEU A 354 16.39 -2.60 -13.52
N SER A 355 17.15 -2.45 -14.60
CA SER A 355 16.57 -1.90 -15.84
C SER A 355 15.61 -2.85 -16.56
N ARG A 356 15.53 -4.12 -16.16
CA ARG A 356 14.64 -5.16 -16.73
C ARG A 356 13.46 -5.45 -15.83
N THR A 357 13.54 -5.07 -14.55
CA THR A 357 12.44 -5.09 -13.58
C THR A 357 11.74 -3.74 -13.43
N ALA A 358 12.25 -2.69 -14.08
CA ALA A 358 11.62 -1.37 -14.10
C ALA A 358 10.50 -1.28 -15.15
N ASP A 359 9.40 -0.64 -14.77
CA ASP A 359 8.30 -0.30 -15.68
C ASP A 359 8.51 1.07 -16.35
N GLY A 360 7.44 1.63 -16.95
CA GLY A 360 7.46 2.90 -17.70
C GLY A 360 7.80 4.12 -16.86
N THR A 361 7.70 4.01 -15.53
CA THR A 361 8.14 5.04 -14.58
C THR A 361 9.66 5.08 -14.41
N LYS A 362 10.36 4.06 -14.91
CA LYS A 362 11.82 3.82 -14.78
C LYS A 362 12.28 3.44 -13.38
N GLU A 363 11.36 3.17 -12.47
CA GLU A 363 11.67 2.68 -11.14
C GLU A 363 11.46 1.17 -11.06
N SER A 364 12.36 0.48 -10.35
CA SER A 364 12.19 -0.92 -10.00
C SER A 364 11.60 -1.04 -8.62
N ALA A 365 10.47 -1.73 -8.51
CA ALA A 365 9.89 -2.07 -7.22
C ALA A 365 10.56 -3.34 -6.63
N PRO A 366 10.72 -3.43 -5.29
CA PRO A 366 11.27 -4.60 -4.63
C PRO A 366 10.58 -5.91 -5.02
N ARG A 367 9.26 -5.90 -5.21
CA ARG A 367 8.48 -7.09 -5.59
C ARG A 367 8.99 -7.73 -6.88
N GLU A 368 9.23 -6.94 -7.91
CA GLU A 368 9.69 -7.41 -9.22
C GLU A 368 11.13 -7.93 -9.14
N VAL A 369 11.99 -7.28 -8.35
CA VAL A 369 13.36 -7.77 -8.09
C VAL A 369 13.35 -9.10 -7.34
N ILE A 370 12.52 -9.24 -6.30
CA ILE A 370 12.36 -10.49 -5.54
C ILE A 370 11.79 -11.60 -6.42
N HIS A 371 10.79 -11.27 -7.26
CA HIS A 371 10.25 -12.23 -8.21
C HIS A 371 11.34 -12.70 -9.17
N PHE A 372 12.13 -11.78 -9.72
CA PHE A 372 13.26 -12.12 -10.58
C PHE A 372 14.27 -13.05 -9.90
N LEU A 373 14.64 -12.80 -8.64
CA LEU A 373 15.57 -13.67 -7.90
C LEU A 373 15.01 -15.08 -7.69
N ASN A 374 13.71 -15.20 -7.42
CA ASN A 374 13.05 -16.50 -7.27
C ASN A 374 13.03 -17.28 -8.59
N GLU A 375 12.68 -16.65 -9.71
CA GLU A 375 12.72 -17.31 -11.03
C GLU A 375 14.15 -17.67 -11.44
N LEU A 376 15.11 -16.78 -11.17
CA LEU A 376 16.53 -17.03 -11.41
C LEU A 376 17.02 -18.26 -10.66
N ARG A 377 16.62 -18.42 -9.39
CA ARG A 377 16.92 -19.60 -8.58
C ARG A 377 16.36 -20.87 -9.19
N GLU A 378 15.07 -20.90 -9.54
CA GLU A 378 14.42 -22.10 -10.10
C GLU A 378 15.08 -22.53 -11.41
N ILE A 379 15.36 -21.57 -12.29
CA ILE A 379 16.01 -21.85 -13.58
C ILE A 379 17.43 -22.37 -13.36
N GLN A 380 18.19 -21.75 -12.47
CA GLN A 380 19.55 -22.18 -12.20
C GLN A 380 19.60 -23.60 -11.60
N ILE A 381 18.67 -23.94 -10.71
CA ILE A 381 18.51 -25.30 -10.17
C ILE A 381 18.23 -26.28 -11.32
N ALA A 382 17.24 -26.00 -12.16
CA ALA A 382 16.86 -26.88 -13.27
C ALA A 382 18.02 -27.12 -14.25
N ARG A 383 18.83 -26.08 -14.54
CA ARG A 383 20.01 -26.19 -15.41
C ARG A 383 21.10 -27.07 -14.80
N LEU A 384 21.37 -26.90 -13.49
CA LEU A 384 22.33 -27.73 -12.76
C LEU A 384 21.89 -29.19 -12.66
N GLU A 385 20.59 -29.46 -12.47
CA GLU A 385 20.04 -30.82 -12.43
C GLU A 385 20.16 -31.54 -13.78
N ARG A 386 20.07 -30.80 -14.89
CA ARG A 386 20.30 -31.35 -16.24
C ARG A 386 21.78 -31.60 -16.56
N GLY A 387 22.70 -31.22 -15.66
CA GLY A 387 24.13 -31.33 -15.89
C GLY A 387 24.64 -30.40 -17.00
N GLU A 388 23.99 -29.25 -17.20
CA GLU A 388 24.50 -28.20 -18.09
C GLU A 388 25.83 -27.63 -17.59
N LYS A 389 26.50 -26.80 -18.41
CA LYS A 389 27.88 -26.33 -18.18
C LYS A 389 28.16 -25.96 -16.71
N ALA A 390 29.34 -26.37 -16.24
CA ALA A 390 29.82 -26.01 -14.91
C ALA A 390 29.91 -24.49 -14.75
N LEU A 391 29.45 -24.01 -13.59
CA LEU A 391 29.55 -22.61 -13.20
C LEU A 391 31.02 -22.17 -13.14
N GLN A 392 31.29 -20.92 -13.50
CA GLN A 392 32.65 -20.37 -13.48
C GLN A 392 33.04 -19.93 -12.07
N GLY A 393 34.17 -20.42 -11.58
CA GLY A 393 34.70 -20.03 -10.27
C GLY A 393 33.77 -20.42 -9.12
N ASN A 394 33.58 -19.51 -8.17
CA ASN A 394 32.73 -19.70 -6.98
C ASN A 394 31.29 -19.19 -7.19
N ARG A 395 30.87 -18.92 -8.43
CA ARG A 395 29.52 -18.40 -8.72
C ARG A 395 28.48 -19.49 -8.51
N ILE A 396 27.31 -19.08 -8.03
CA ILE A 396 26.12 -19.93 -7.96
C ILE A 396 25.12 -19.64 -9.08
N PHE A 397 25.29 -18.57 -9.84
CA PHE A 397 24.46 -18.22 -11.01
C PHE A 397 25.28 -17.98 -12.28
N GLU A 398 24.72 -18.35 -13.44
CA GLU A 398 25.29 -18.06 -14.77
C GLU A 398 24.47 -17.06 -15.59
N GLN A 399 25.11 -16.44 -16.59
CA GLN A 399 24.49 -15.38 -17.43
C GLN A 399 23.19 -15.81 -18.11
N VAL A 400 23.12 -17.07 -18.59
CA VAL A 400 21.96 -17.57 -19.33
C VAL A 400 20.72 -17.64 -18.43
N ALA A 401 20.89 -18.03 -17.16
CA ALA A 401 19.79 -18.11 -16.21
C ALA A 401 19.11 -16.76 -15.98
N PHE A 402 19.85 -15.64 -15.98
CA PHE A 402 19.27 -14.29 -15.87
C PHE A 402 18.36 -13.95 -17.05
N LYS A 403 18.72 -14.36 -18.26
CA LYS A 403 17.91 -14.11 -19.46
C LYS A 403 16.66 -14.98 -19.46
N GLU A 404 16.78 -16.23 -19.05
CA GLU A 404 15.68 -17.19 -18.98
C GLU A 404 14.69 -16.88 -17.85
N ALA A 405 15.10 -16.16 -16.79
CA ALA A 405 14.23 -15.76 -15.67
C ALA A 405 13.24 -14.64 -16.03
N LEU A 406 13.64 -13.73 -16.91
CA LEU A 406 12.86 -12.53 -17.21
C LEU A 406 11.46 -12.80 -17.81
N PRO A 407 11.26 -13.77 -18.72
CA PRO A 407 9.94 -14.08 -19.28
C PRO A 407 8.85 -14.34 -18.24
N ALA A 408 9.14 -15.09 -17.17
CA ALA A 408 8.16 -15.40 -16.14
C ALA A 408 7.75 -14.16 -15.33
N VAL A 409 8.71 -13.28 -15.02
CA VAL A 409 8.49 -11.98 -14.38
C VAL A 409 7.64 -11.08 -15.26
N SER A 410 8.02 -10.97 -16.54
CA SER A 410 7.31 -10.20 -17.56
C SER A 410 5.85 -10.61 -17.68
N LYS A 411 5.61 -11.92 -17.82
CA LYS A 411 4.26 -12.48 -17.95
C LYS A 411 3.41 -12.22 -16.71
N THR A 412 3.98 -12.44 -15.53
CA THR A 412 3.26 -12.20 -14.26
C THR A 412 2.89 -10.73 -14.10
N ARG A 413 3.82 -9.80 -14.35
CA ARG A 413 3.52 -8.36 -14.25
C ARG A 413 2.40 -7.98 -15.23
N LEU A 414 2.47 -8.46 -16.46
CA LEU A 414 1.49 -8.14 -17.48
C LEU A 414 0.10 -8.72 -17.14
N GLU A 415 0.02 -10.00 -16.79
CA GLU A 415 -1.26 -10.70 -16.58
C GLU A 415 -1.88 -10.44 -15.20
N GLN A 416 -1.08 -10.48 -14.14
CA GLN A 416 -1.57 -10.43 -12.76
C GLN A 416 -1.60 -9.01 -12.17
N THR A 417 -0.98 -8.04 -12.84
CA THR A 417 -1.02 -6.63 -12.43
C THR A 417 -1.73 -5.79 -13.47
N ILE A 418 -1.15 -5.65 -14.68
CA ILE A 418 -1.70 -4.74 -15.69
C ILE A 418 -3.09 -5.17 -16.16
N TYR A 419 -3.27 -6.41 -16.61
CA TYR A 419 -4.58 -6.86 -17.11
C TYR A 419 -5.64 -7.03 -16.02
N ALA A 420 -5.22 -7.26 -14.79
CA ALA A 420 -6.13 -7.43 -13.66
C ALA A 420 -6.66 -6.08 -13.15
N GLU A 421 -5.82 -5.04 -13.14
CA GLU A 421 -6.19 -3.71 -12.65
C GLU A 421 -6.75 -2.78 -13.73
N PHE A 422 -6.30 -2.94 -14.96
CA PHE A 422 -6.60 -2.06 -16.08
C PHE A 422 -7.25 -2.85 -17.24
N PRO A 423 -8.47 -3.38 -17.02
CA PRO A 423 -9.14 -4.24 -18.00
C PRO A 423 -9.51 -3.50 -19.29
N GLU A 424 -9.75 -2.18 -19.23
CA GLU A 424 -10.02 -1.34 -20.40
C GLU A 424 -8.77 -1.18 -21.28
N GLU A 425 -7.61 -1.06 -20.65
CA GLU A 425 -6.32 -0.85 -21.32
C GLU A 425 -5.78 -2.15 -21.95
N LYS A 426 -6.24 -3.31 -21.45
CA LYS A 426 -5.78 -4.64 -21.89
C LYS A 426 -5.77 -4.81 -23.40
N ALA A 427 -6.84 -4.39 -24.10
CA ALA A 427 -6.94 -4.54 -25.54
C ALA A 427 -5.83 -3.79 -26.29
N TYR A 428 -5.51 -2.57 -25.85
CA TYR A 428 -4.45 -1.74 -26.44
C TYR A 428 -3.06 -2.31 -26.18
N VAL A 429 -2.84 -2.88 -25.00
CA VAL A 429 -1.57 -3.52 -24.65
C VAL A 429 -1.37 -4.82 -25.44
N MET A 430 -2.42 -5.64 -25.59
CA MET A 430 -2.37 -6.85 -26.41
C MET A 430 -2.12 -6.55 -27.89
N ALA A 431 -2.59 -5.42 -28.40
CA ALA A 431 -2.29 -5.00 -29.77
C ALA A 431 -0.79 -4.70 -30.02
N LEU A 432 0.02 -4.58 -28.96
CA LEU A 432 1.48 -4.42 -29.04
C LEU A 432 2.24 -5.76 -29.12
N ILE A 433 1.53 -6.90 -29.09
CA ILE A 433 2.15 -8.22 -29.26
C ILE A 433 2.82 -8.31 -30.63
N GLU A 434 4.05 -8.80 -30.67
CA GLU A 434 4.89 -8.93 -31.86
C GLU A 434 5.17 -7.60 -32.60
N GLN A 435 4.84 -6.46 -31.99
CA GLN A 435 5.16 -5.14 -32.52
C GLN A 435 6.58 -4.70 -32.16
N LYS A 436 7.04 -3.62 -32.81
CA LYS A 436 8.32 -2.99 -32.47
C LYS A 436 8.29 -2.43 -31.04
N ALA A 437 9.45 -2.32 -30.40
CA ALA A 437 9.50 -1.85 -29.02
C ALA A 437 9.35 -0.32 -28.87
N THR A 438 9.50 0.45 -29.93
CA THR A 438 9.40 1.91 -29.92
C THR A 438 8.44 2.39 -31.01
N HIS A 439 7.57 3.33 -30.67
CA HIS A 439 6.47 3.81 -31.50
C HIS A 439 6.33 5.34 -31.45
N THR A 440 5.80 5.92 -32.52
CA THR A 440 5.28 7.30 -32.54
C THR A 440 3.76 7.30 -32.34
N PRO A 441 3.12 8.45 -32.02
CA PRO A 441 1.65 8.55 -32.01
C PRO A 441 1.00 8.02 -33.29
N LYS A 442 1.60 8.31 -34.45
CA LYS A 442 1.09 7.85 -35.76
C LYS A 442 1.10 6.33 -35.88
N THR A 443 2.17 5.68 -35.45
CA THR A 443 2.26 4.21 -35.50
C THR A 443 1.29 3.56 -34.50
N LEU A 444 1.08 4.15 -33.32
CA LEU A 444 0.11 3.64 -32.34
C LEU A 444 -1.34 3.82 -32.80
N SER A 445 -1.66 4.97 -33.39
CA SER A 445 -2.95 5.23 -34.03
C SER A 445 -3.29 4.17 -35.08
N LYS A 446 -2.32 3.75 -35.90
CA LYS A 446 -2.49 2.65 -36.86
C LYS A 446 -2.73 1.30 -36.18
N ILE A 447 -1.99 0.99 -35.11
CA ILE A 447 -2.10 -0.29 -34.39
C ILE A 447 -3.46 -0.41 -33.70
N TRP A 448 -3.92 0.66 -33.05
CA TRP A 448 -5.19 0.67 -32.31
C TRP A 448 -6.39 1.02 -33.18
N ASN A 449 -6.16 1.46 -34.43
CA ASN A 449 -7.19 1.95 -35.34
C ASN A 449 -8.04 3.07 -34.71
N LEU A 450 -7.36 4.05 -34.11
CA LEU A 450 -7.97 5.19 -33.43
C LEU A 450 -7.56 6.51 -34.09
N ASP A 451 -8.39 7.54 -33.93
CA ASP A 451 -8.02 8.90 -34.31
C ASP A 451 -6.90 9.48 -33.41
N GLU A 452 -6.38 10.65 -33.77
CA GLU A 452 -5.29 11.27 -33.03
C GLU A 452 -5.65 11.62 -31.58
N SER A 453 -6.88 12.09 -31.33
CA SER A 453 -7.34 12.49 -30.00
C SER A 453 -7.47 11.28 -29.08
N GLU A 454 -8.11 10.21 -29.56
CA GLU A 454 -8.27 8.97 -28.81
C GLU A 454 -6.93 8.26 -28.60
N THR A 455 -6.06 8.28 -29.60
CA THR A 455 -4.70 7.73 -29.48
C THR A 455 -3.91 8.43 -28.37
N GLN A 456 -3.97 9.76 -28.28
CA GLN A 456 -3.29 10.50 -27.22
C GLN A 456 -3.84 10.16 -25.83
N LYS A 457 -5.17 9.96 -25.70
CA LYS A 457 -5.77 9.51 -24.44
C LYS A 457 -5.28 8.12 -24.03
N VAL A 458 -5.22 7.18 -24.96
CA VAL A 458 -4.69 5.83 -24.68
C VAL A 458 -3.21 5.88 -24.33
N ILE A 459 -2.40 6.68 -25.04
CA ILE A 459 -0.99 6.91 -24.68
C ILE A 459 -0.87 7.45 -23.26
N GLY A 460 -1.67 8.46 -22.91
CA GLY A 460 -1.68 9.04 -21.56
C GLY A 460 -1.92 7.98 -20.49
N ARG A 461 -2.98 7.17 -20.65
CA ARG A 461 -3.29 6.07 -19.73
C ARG A 461 -2.17 5.03 -19.65
N LEU A 462 -1.60 4.61 -20.79
CA LEU A 462 -0.50 3.64 -20.81
C LEU A 462 0.82 4.17 -20.21
N LEU A 463 1.03 5.50 -20.23
CA LEU A 463 2.13 6.15 -19.52
C LEU A 463 1.87 6.16 -18.01
N GLU A 464 0.66 6.51 -17.59
CA GLU A 464 0.24 6.58 -16.18
C GLU A 464 0.39 5.20 -15.50
N ILE A 465 -0.04 4.12 -16.15
CA ILE A 465 0.08 2.75 -15.61
C ILE A 465 1.47 2.11 -15.84
N GLY A 466 2.41 2.85 -16.45
CA GLY A 466 3.79 2.42 -16.65
C GLY A 466 3.97 1.31 -17.70
N VAL A 467 3.06 1.12 -18.65
CA VAL A 467 3.25 0.17 -19.78
C VAL A 467 4.07 0.79 -20.91
N LEU A 468 4.05 2.12 -21.02
CA LEU A 468 4.90 2.89 -21.93
C LEU A 468 5.80 3.83 -21.15
N GLU A 469 7.00 4.10 -21.69
CA GLU A 469 7.86 5.20 -21.27
C GLU A 469 7.98 6.24 -22.40
N LYS A 470 8.03 7.52 -22.04
CA LYS A 470 8.26 8.60 -23.00
C LYS A 470 9.74 8.75 -23.32
N GLN A 471 10.08 8.80 -24.61
CA GLN A 471 11.43 9.02 -25.13
C GLN A 471 11.39 10.08 -26.24
N GLY A 472 11.57 11.35 -25.85
CA GLY A 472 11.42 12.48 -26.78
C GLY A 472 9.98 12.58 -27.30
N SER A 473 9.81 12.47 -28.62
CA SER A 473 8.51 12.43 -29.30
C SER A 473 7.95 11.01 -29.51
N SER A 474 8.70 9.99 -29.09
CA SER A 474 8.33 8.58 -29.22
C SER A 474 8.01 7.96 -27.87
N PHE A 475 7.35 6.81 -27.90
CA PHE A 475 6.97 6.00 -26.75
C PHE A 475 7.59 4.62 -26.89
N ARG A 476 8.05 4.06 -25.79
CA ARG A 476 8.79 2.81 -25.79
C ARG A 476 8.18 1.85 -24.78
N VAL A 477 8.12 0.57 -25.15
CA VAL A 477 7.77 -0.52 -24.24
C VAL A 477 9.00 -0.81 -23.35
N PRO A 478 8.90 -0.64 -22.02
CA PRO A 478 9.95 -0.97 -21.07
C PRO A 478 10.42 -2.41 -21.19
N PHE A 479 11.67 -2.71 -20.83
CA PHE A 479 12.22 -4.07 -20.95
C PHE A 479 11.41 -5.11 -20.19
N LEU A 480 10.78 -4.73 -19.08
CA LEU A 480 9.93 -5.57 -18.26
C LEU A 480 8.81 -6.26 -19.05
N TYR A 481 8.19 -5.59 -20.03
CA TYR A 481 7.04 -6.15 -20.75
C TYR A 481 7.39 -6.84 -22.07
N ARG A 482 8.61 -6.64 -22.58
CA ARG A 482 8.98 -7.11 -23.93
C ARG A 482 8.93 -8.63 -24.09
N PRO A 483 9.39 -9.45 -23.13
CA PRO A 483 9.28 -10.90 -23.28
C PRO A 483 7.84 -11.39 -23.38
N ALA A 484 6.93 -10.88 -22.53
CA ALA A 484 5.53 -11.28 -22.56
C ALA A 484 4.79 -10.79 -23.82
N LEU A 485 5.21 -9.66 -24.39
CA LEU A 485 4.66 -9.12 -25.62
C LEU A 485 5.38 -9.62 -26.89
N SER A 486 6.41 -10.48 -26.77
CA SER A 486 7.26 -10.89 -27.90
C SER A 486 7.78 -9.69 -28.72
N SER A 487 8.08 -8.56 -28.06
CA SER A 487 8.37 -7.30 -28.75
C SER A 487 9.64 -7.39 -29.61
N ILE A 488 9.55 -6.89 -30.84
CA ILE A 488 10.66 -6.85 -31.79
C ILE A 488 11.55 -5.63 -31.50
N GLN A 489 12.86 -5.82 -31.43
CA GLN A 489 13.79 -4.73 -31.22
C GLN A 489 13.76 -3.70 -32.38
N GLY A 490 13.82 -2.41 -32.03
CA GLY A 490 13.85 -1.29 -32.97
C GLY A 490 12.63 -0.35 -32.86
N SER A 491 12.61 0.67 -33.72
CA SER A 491 11.50 1.62 -33.84
C SER A 491 10.57 1.23 -34.98
N ALA A 492 9.27 1.42 -34.79
CA ALA A 492 8.30 1.40 -35.88
C ALA A 492 8.41 2.67 -36.73
N GLU A 493 8.14 2.53 -38.02
CA GLU A 493 8.13 3.62 -39.02
C GLU A 493 6.71 4.04 -39.41
#